data_AF-A0A950W0Q4-F1
#
_entry.id   AF-A0A950W0Q4-F1
#
_cell.length_a   1.000
_cell.length_b   1.000
_cell.length_c   1.000
_cell.angle_alpha   90.00
_cell.angle_beta   90.00
_cell.angle_gamma   90.00
#
_symmetry.space_group_name_H-M   'P 1'
#
loop_
_entity.id
_entity.type
_entity.pdbx_description
1 polymer ?
#
loop_
_entity_poly.entity_id
_entity_poly.type
_entity_poly.pdbx_seq_one_letter_code
_entity_poly.pdbx_strand_id
1 'polypeptide(L)' 'MRTTVTLENDVAVRLKRLRKSRPFKDVVNDALRAGLDQIESKSFSKARRYVITPVKGRPLRANLDNIAEVIAEVEGDSYR' A
#
# COMPACT_ATOMS: atom_id res chain seq x y z
N MET A 1 22.41 -11.80 -24.67
CA MET A 1 22.79 -10.44 -25.13
C MET A 1 23.90 -9.89 -24.23
N ARG A 2 24.87 -9.16 -24.79
CA ARG A 2 25.88 -8.41 -24.00
C ARG A 2 25.46 -6.95 -23.97
N THR A 3 25.33 -6.41 -22.77
CA THR A 3 24.82 -5.04 -22.56
C THR A 3 25.63 -4.39 -21.45
N THR A 4 25.90 -3.10 -21.59
CA THR A 4 26.49 -2.26 -20.55
C THR A 4 25.37 -1.48 -19.90
N VAL A 5 25.25 -1.56 -18.57
CA VAL A 5 24.23 -0.85 -17.79
C VAL A 5 24.94 -0.10 -16.67
N THR A 6 24.62 1.18 -16.51
CA THR A 6 25.08 1.99 -15.38
C THR A 6 24.22 1.67 -14.17
N LEU A 7 24.86 1.36 -13.03
CA LEU A 7 24.17 1.05 -11.78
C LEU A 7 24.51 2.10 -10.73
N GLU A 8 23.50 2.55 -10.00
CA GLU A 8 23.70 3.38 -8.82
C GLU A 8 24.55 2.66 -7.77
N ASN A 9 25.30 3.45 -6.98
CA ASN A 9 26.28 2.91 -6.03
C ASN A 9 25.63 1.98 -4.99
N ASP A 10 24.45 2.33 -4.49
CA ASP A 10 23.70 1.53 -3.52
C ASP A 10 23.24 0.19 -4.11
N VAL A 11 22.73 0.20 -5.35
CA VAL A 11 22.31 -1.00 -6.08
C VAL A 11 23.51 -1.92 -6.35
N ALA A 12 24.64 -1.35 -6.80
CA ALA A 12 25.86 -2.11 -7.05
C ALA A 12 26.40 -2.78 -5.77
N VAL A 13 26.39 -2.09 -4.64
CA VAL A 13 26.78 -2.65 -3.34
C VAL A 13 25.86 -3.80 -2.92
N ARG A 14 24.55 -3.65 -3.09
CA ARG A 14 23.56 -4.71 -2.76
C ARG A 14 23.77 -5.95 -3.62
N LEU A 15 23.94 -5.80 -4.94
CA LEU A 15 24.18 -6.94 -5.84
C LEU A 15 25.51 -7.65 -5.54
N LYS A 16 26.57 -6.90 -5.19
CA LYS A 16 27.85 -7.49 -4.76
C LYS A 16 27.71 -8.31 -3.48
N ARG A 17 26.93 -7.85 -2.50
CA ARG A 17 26.65 -8.61 -1.26
C ARG A 17 25.89 -9.91 -1.52
N LEU A 18 24.94 -9.89 -2.46
CA LEU A 18 24.14 -11.06 -2.84
C LEU A 18 24.92 -12.08 -3.69
N ARG A 19 26.00 -11.65 -4.33
CA ARG A 19 26.76 -12.46 -5.29
C ARG A 19 27.29 -13.78 -4.72
N LYS A 20 27.67 -13.84 -3.43
CA LYS A 20 28.33 -15.02 -2.82
C LYS A 20 29.37 -15.62 -3.80
N SER A 21 29.24 -16.89 -4.17
CA SER A 21 30.09 -17.60 -5.15
C SER A 21 29.56 -17.57 -6.59
N ARG A 22 28.43 -16.90 -6.84
CA ARG A 22 27.77 -16.87 -8.16
C ARG A 22 28.42 -15.85 -9.10
N PRO A 23 28.33 -16.06 -10.43
CA PRO A 23 28.66 -15.02 -11.41
C PRO A 23 27.81 -13.76 -11.18
N PHE A 24 28.43 -12.58 -11.29
CA PHE A 24 27.72 -11.31 -11.09
C PHE A 24 26.52 -11.17 -12.02
N LYS A 25 26.69 -11.60 -13.28
CA LYS A 25 25.63 -11.65 -14.30
C LYS A 25 24.38 -12.38 -13.82
N ASP A 26 24.54 -13.51 -13.13
CA ASP A 26 23.39 -14.34 -12.74
C ASP A 26 22.60 -13.65 -11.63
N VAL A 27 23.30 -13.03 -10.67
CA VAL A 27 22.66 -12.25 -9.60
C VAL A 27 21.95 -11.01 -10.15
N VAL A 28 22.54 -10.32 -11.13
CA VAL A 28 21.88 -9.20 -11.83
C VAL A 28 20.62 -9.67 -12.54
N ASN A 29 20.70 -10.75 -13.31
CA ASN A 29 19.56 -11.25 -14.08
C ASN A 29 18.43 -11.74 -13.17
N ASP A 30 18.74 -12.44 -12.07
CA ASP A 30 17.72 -12.90 -11.13
C ASP A 30 17.01 -11.72 -10.45
N ALA A 31 17.76 -10.70 -10.05
CA ALA A 31 17.20 -9.49 -9.47
C ALA A 31 16.30 -8.74 -10.46
N LEU A 32 16.73 -8.64 -11.72
CA LEU A 32 15.95 -8.01 -12.78
C LEU A 32 14.66 -8.79 -13.09
N ARG A 33 14.72 -10.12 -13.19
CA ARG A 33 13.51 -10.94 -13.40
C ARG A 33 12.50 -10.75 -12.28
N ALA A 34 12.93 -10.89 -11.03
CA ALA A 34 12.04 -10.70 -9.88
C ALA A 34 11.45 -9.29 -9.82
N GLY A 35 12.23 -8.26 -10.22
CA GLY A 35 11.74 -6.89 -10.32
C GLY A 35 10.73 -6.70 -11.44
N LEU A 36 10.99 -7.26 -12.63
CA LEU A 36 10.07 -7.20 -13.77
C LEU A 36 8.76 -7.93 -13.47
N ASP A 37 8.82 -9.12 -12.88
CA ASP A 37 7.62 -9.88 -12.47
C ASP A 37 6.73 -9.05 -11.52
N GLN A 38 7.33 -8.32 -10.59
CA GLN A 38 6.61 -7.43 -9.68
C GLN A 38 6.02 -6.20 -10.40
N ILE A 39 6.76 -5.60 -11.32
CA ILE A 39 6.29 -4.43 -12.08
C ILE A 39 5.13 -4.84 -13.00
N GLU A 40 5.27 -5.96 -13.70
CA GLU A 40 4.26 -6.50 -14.60
C GLU A 40 3.02 -6.94 -13.82
N SER A 41 3.16 -7.71 -12.74
CA SER A 41 2.02 -8.12 -11.90
C SER A 41 1.29 -6.93 -11.25
N LYS A 42 2.01 -5.88 -10.85
CA LYS A 42 1.41 -4.65 -10.30
C LYS A 42 0.67 -3.85 -11.38
N SER A 43 1.11 -3.89 -12.63
CA SER A 43 0.40 -3.31 -13.77
C SER A 43 -0.95 -4.00 -14.03
N PHE A 44 -1.07 -5.30 -13.71
CA PHE A 44 -2.34 -6.04 -13.79
C PHE A 44 -3.26 -5.87 -12.58
N SER A 45 -2.72 -5.43 -11.44
CA SER A 45 -3.53 -5.07 -10.28
C SER A 45 -4.08 -3.66 -10.44
N LYS A 46 -5.12 -3.48 -11.28
CA LYS A 46 -6.03 -2.34 -11.11
C LYS A 46 -6.39 -2.29 -9.62
N ALA A 47 -6.06 -1.19 -8.94
CA ALA A 47 -6.37 -1.02 -7.53
C ALA A 47 -7.81 -1.48 -7.30
N ARG A 48 -8.01 -2.51 -6.46
CA ARG A 48 -9.34 -3.06 -6.23
C ARG A 48 -10.22 -1.90 -5.81
N ARG A 49 -11.34 -1.71 -6.50
CA ARG A 49 -12.32 -0.67 -6.16
C ARG A 49 -12.65 -0.85 -4.68
N TYR A 50 -12.57 0.22 -3.91
CA TYR A 50 -13.00 0.19 -2.52
C TYR A 50 -14.49 -0.12 -2.49
N VAL A 51 -14.88 -1.23 -1.85
CA VAL A 51 -16.27 -1.66 -1.71
C VAL A 51 -16.61 -1.68 -0.23
N ILE A 52 -17.64 -0.94 0.15
CA ILE A 52 -18.24 -1.00 1.48
C ILE A 52 -19.43 -1.95 1.46
N THR A 53 -19.56 -2.78 2.50
CA THR A 53 -20.75 -3.59 2.73
C THR A 53 -21.66 -2.84 3.70
N PRO A 54 -22.85 -2.38 3.27
CA PRO A 54 -23.76 -1.69 4.16
C PRO A 54 -24.30 -2.68 5.20
N VAL A 55 -24.27 -2.27 6.47
CA VAL A 55 -24.91 -2.99 7.57
C VAL A 55 -26.32 -2.46 7.79
N LYS A 56 -27.27 -3.36 8.01
CA LYS A 56 -28.62 -2.97 8.44
C LYS A 56 -28.58 -2.71 9.95
N GLY A 57 -28.78 -1.47 10.33
CA GLY A 57 -28.90 -1.04 11.71
C GLY A 57 -29.73 0.23 11.79
N ARG A 58 -30.18 0.56 13.00
CA ARG A 58 -30.71 1.89 13.31
C ARG A 58 -29.65 2.65 14.09
N PRO A 59 -29.51 3.97 13.88
CA PRO A 59 -28.68 4.81 14.73
C PRO A 59 -29.06 4.59 16.19
N LEU A 60 -28.05 4.53 17.08
CA LEU A 60 -28.26 4.42 18.51
C LEU A 60 -28.73 5.74 19.14
N ARG A 61 -28.47 6.86 18.45
CA ARG A 61 -28.69 8.24 18.89
C ARG A 61 -29.27 9.05 17.73
N ALA A 62 -29.66 10.29 18.02
CA ALA A 62 -30.02 11.29 17.02
C ALA A 62 -28.98 11.44 15.91
N ASN A 63 -29.35 12.17 14.85
CA ASN A 63 -28.47 12.43 13.73
C ASN A 63 -27.15 13.05 14.22
N LEU A 64 -26.04 12.32 14.07
CA LEU A 64 -24.72 12.79 14.50
C LEU A 64 -24.23 14.02 13.74
N ASP A 65 -24.80 14.30 12.57
CA ASP A 65 -24.53 15.55 11.84
C ASP A 65 -25.17 16.78 12.52
N ASN A 66 -26.17 16.57 13.40
CA ASN A 66 -26.79 17.61 14.20
C ASN A 66 -26.21 17.60 15.63
N ILE A 67 -25.04 18.20 15.78
CA ILE A 67 -24.30 18.22 17.05
C ILE A 67 -25.16 18.80 18.19
N ALA A 68 -26.00 19.81 17.92
CA ALA A 68 -26.84 20.44 18.96
C ALA A 68 -27.86 19.46 19.55
N GLU A 69 -28.48 18.63 18.71
CA GLU A 69 -29.45 17.61 19.13
C GLU A 69 -28.77 16.48 19.92
N VAL A 70 -27.58 16.07 19.50
CA VAL A 70 -26.77 15.07 20.23
C VAL A 70 -26.36 15.59 21.60
N ILE A 71 -25.95 16.85 21.71
CA ILE A 71 -25.60 17.47 23.00
C ILE A 71 -26.83 17.53 23.91
N ALA A 72 -27.98 17.98 23.40
CA ALA A 72 -29.22 18.02 24.17
C ALA A 72 -29.66 16.62 24.65
N GLU A 73 -29.51 15.58 23.82
CA GLU A 73 -29.82 14.19 24.18
C GLU A 73 -28.89 13.66 25.30
N VAL A 74 -27.60 14.04 25.29
CA VAL A 74 -26.59 13.53 26.23
C VAL A 74 -26.52 14.33 27.54
N GLU A 75 -26.62 15.66 27.48
CA GLU A 75 -26.46 16.56 28.63
C GLU A 75 -27.80 17.01 29.22
N GLY A 76 -28.90 16.79 28.50
CA GLY A 76 -30.24 17.28 28.83
C GLY A 76 -30.44 18.77 28.49
N ASP A 77 -31.70 19.19 28.32
CA ASP A 77 -32.11 20.57 27.96
C ASP A 77 -31.71 21.67 28.97
N SER A 78 -30.87 21.35 29.96
CA SER A 78 -30.43 22.24 31.04
C SER A 78 -29.12 22.97 30.73
N TYR A 79 -28.51 22.76 29.57
CA TYR A 79 -27.30 23.50 29.17
C TYR A 79 -27.67 24.94 28.75
N ARG A 80 -27.41 25.89 29.65
CA ARG A 80 -27.44 27.34 29.40
C ARG A 80 -26.03 27.88 29.27
#